data_AF-A0AAD9KNG8-F1
#
_entry.id   AF-A0AAD9KNG8-F1
#
_cell.length_a   1.000
_cell.length_b   1.000
_cell.length_c   1.000
_cell.angle_alpha   90.00
_cell.angle_beta   90.00
_cell.angle_gamma   90.00
#
_symmetry.space_group_name_H-M   'P 1'
#
loop_
_entity.id
_entity.type
_entity.pdbx_description
1 polymer ?
#
loop_
_entity_poly.entity_id
_entity_poly.type
_entity_poly.pdbx_seq_one_letter_code
_entity_poly.pdbx_strand_id
1 'polypeptide(L)'
;MNGEPLEETDSFTYLDSTINKHGGPEEDVKARIQKARVAFIVLRKIWRAKQIKTNTKLRIFSSNVKAVLLYGSETWRSTQKTLKRIQTFINKCLRRILHLKWTDKISNITLW
;
A
#
# COMPACT_ATOMS: atom_id res chain seq x y z
N MET A 1 -45.07 -8.43 -16.61
CA MET A 1 -43.66 -8.01 -16.50
C MET A 1 -42.86 -9.28 -16.25
N ASN A 2 -42.34 -9.88 -17.32
CA ASN A 2 -41.63 -11.15 -17.24
C ASN A 2 -40.22 -10.87 -16.73
N GLY A 3 -39.88 -11.42 -15.56
CA GLY A 3 -38.56 -11.32 -14.95
C GLY A 3 -37.55 -12.16 -15.73
N GLU A 4 -36.97 -11.55 -16.77
CA GLU A 4 -35.77 -12.06 -17.43
C GLU A 4 -34.66 -12.21 -16.38
N PRO A 5 -34.00 -13.38 -16.27
CA PRO A 5 -32.84 -13.52 -15.42
C PRO A 5 -31.71 -12.63 -15.96
N LEU A 6 -31.28 -11.66 -15.14
CA LEU A 6 -30.14 -10.80 -15.46
C LEU A 6 -28.90 -11.68 -15.67
N GLU A 7 -28.26 -11.52 -16.83
CA GLU A 7 -27.01 -12.20 -17.17
C GLU A 7 -25.94 -11.80 -16.14
N GLU A 8 -25.57 -12.74 -15.28
CA GLU A 8 -24.64 -12.50 -14.20
C GLU A 8 -23.20 -12.53 -14.75
N THR A 9 -22.70 -11.38 -15.21
CA THR A 9 -21.33 -11.26 -15.71
C THR A 9 -20.29 -11.36 -14.59
N ASP A 10 -19.33 -12.27 -14.73
CA ASP A 10 -18.34 -12.63 -13.70
C ASP A 10 -17.26 -11.57 -13.40
N SER A 11 -17.16 -10.52 -14.23
CA SER A 11 -16.30 -9.38 -13.96
C SER A 11 -16.75 -8.11 -14.67
N PHE A 12 -16.61 -6.96 -14.01
CA PHE A 12 -16.76 -5.65 -14.65
C PHE A 12 -15.61 -4.72 -14.26
N THR A 13 -15.13 -3.94 -15.23
CA THR A 13 -14.12 -2.90 -14.99
C THR A 13 -14.83 -1.58 -14.73
N TYR A 14 -14.71 -1.07 -13.51
CA TYR A 14 -15.17 0.27 -13.16
C TYR A 14 -13.99 1.14 -12.77
N LEU A 15 -13.80 2.25 -13.50
CA LEU A 15 -12.73 3.22 -13.25
C LEU A 15 -11.35 2.57 -13.06
N ASP A 16 -11.01 1.63 -13.96
CA ASP A 16 -9.72 0.92 -13.97
C ASP A 16 -9.51 -0.09 -12.81
N SER A 17 -10.59 -0.43 -12.10
CA SER A 17 -10.66 -1.53 -11.12
C SER A 17 -11.52 -2.67 -11.67
N THR A 18 -10.94 -3.85 -11.85
CA THR A 18 -11.67 -5.07 -12.22
C THR A 18 -12.32 -5.68 -10.98
N ILE A 19 -13.65 -5.56 -10.88
CA ILE A 19 -14.42 -6.21 -9.82
C ILE A 19 -14.81 -7.60 -10.34
N ASN A 20 -14.22 -8.64 -9.74
CA ASN A 20 -14.36 -10.05 -10.09
C ASN A 20 -14.79 -10.82 -8.82
N LYS A 21 -15.69 -11.81 -8.93
CA LYS A 21 -16.09 -12.72 -7.83
C LYS A 21 -14.91 -13.42 -7.10
N HIS A 22 -13.75 -13.51 -7.75
CA HIS A 22 -12.47 -14.07 -7.32
C HIS A 22 -11.30 -13.05 -7.27
N GLY A 23 -11.49 -11.83 -7.76
CA GLY A 23 -10.49 -10.75 -7.81
C GLY A 23 -10.73 -9.73 -6.70
N GLY A 24 -10.76 -10.21 -5.46
CA GLY A 24 -11.21 -9.41 -4.31
C GLY A 24 -10.19 -8.36 -3.83
N PRO A 25 -10.52 -7.63 -2.74
CA PRO A 25 -9.68 -6.61 -2.11
C PRO A 25 -8.22 -7.03 -1.82
N GLU A 26 -7.95 -8.34 -1.77
CA GLU A 26 -6.61 -8.87 -1.56
C GLU A 26 -5.66 -8.64 -2.75
N GLU A 27 -6.16 -8.76 -3.99
CA GLU A 27 -5.35 -8.51 -5.19
C GLU A 27 -5.11 -7.00 -5.39
N ASP A 28 -6.10 -6.15 -5.06
CA ASP A 28 -5.94 -4.70 -5.08
C ASP A 28 -4.85 -4.23 -4.10
N VAL A 29 -4.90 -4.71 -2.85
CA VAL A 29 -3.87 -4.41 -1.84
C VAL A 29 -2.49 -4.84 -2.33
N LYS A 30 -2.40 -6.02 -2.94
CA LYS A 30 -1.14 -6.55 -3.49
C LYS A 30 -0.63 -5.68 -4.64
N ALA A 31 -1.49 -5.28 -5.57
CA ALA A 31 -1.14 -4.37 -6.66
C ALA A 31 -0.62 -3.02 -6.14
N ARG A 32 -1.28 -2.46 -5.11
CA ARG A 32 -0.88 -1.19 -4.46
C ARG A 32 0.45 -1.31 -3.73
N ILE A 33 0.70 -2.43 -3.06
CA ILE A 33 2.01 -2.73 -2.48
C ILE A 33 3.09 -2.78 -3.57
N GLN A 34 2.84 -3.40 -4.73
CA GLN A 34 3.83 -3.41 -5.81
C GLN A 34 4.09 -2.00 -6.37
N LYS A 35 3.06 -1.20 -6.61
CA LYS A 35 3.19 0.20 -7.07
C LYS A 35 3.98 1.04 -6.04
N ALA A 36 3.63 0.94 -4.76
CA ALA A 36 4.34 1.63 -3.69
C ALA A 36 5.80 1.17 -3.56
N ARG A 37 6.07 -0.13 -3.79
CA ARG A 37 7.43 -0.68 -3.81
C ARG A 37 8.26 -0.07 -4.95
N VAL A 38 7.69 0.08 -6.14
CA VAL A 38 8.36 0.75 -7.26
C VAL A 38 8.65 2.20 -6.90
N ALA A 39 7.66 2.96 -6.39
CA ALA A 39 7.86 4.34 -5.95
C ALA A 39 8.99 4.45 -4.91
N PHE A 40 9.03 3.53 -3.94
CA PHE A 40 10.10 3.49 -2.94
C PHE A 40 11.48 3.21 -3.57
N ILE A 41 11.57 2.34 -4.58
CA ILE A 41 12.83 2.00 -5.26
C ILE A 41 13.33 3.19 -6.09
N VAL A 42 12.45 3.91 -6.80
CA VAL A 42 12.83 5.11 -7.57
C VAL A 42 13.50 6.15 -6.65
N LEU A 43 13.01 6.30 -5.42
CA LEU A 43 13.54 7.25 -4.43
C LEU A 43 14.78 6.72 -3.67
N ARG A 44 15.40 5.61 -4.10
CA ARG A 44 16.55 4.99 -3.41
C ARG A 44 17.70 5.96 -3.12
N LYS A 45 17.98 6.90 -4.02
CA LYS A 45 19.05 7.90 -3.82
C LYS A 45 18.73 8.82 -2.62
N ILE A 46 17.47 9.21 -2.43
CA ILE A 46 17.02 10.03 -1.30
C ILE A 46 17.19 9.27 0.01
N TRP A 47 16.81 7.99 0.05
CA TRP A 47 16.94 7.19 1.28
C TRP A 47 18.40 7.04 1.71
N ARG A 48 19.33 6.92 0.77
CA ARG A 48 20.78 6.79 1.02
C ARG A 48 21.49 8.11 1.30
N ALA A 49 20.90 9.25 0.95
CA ALA A 49 21.49 10.56 1.12
C ALA A 49 21.65 10.90 2.62
N LYS A 50 22.88 11.08 3.10
CA LYS A 50 23.16 11.45 4.50
C LYS A 50 22.85 12.92 4.80
N GLN A 51 22.91 13.77 3.78
CA GLN A 51 22.65 15.21 3.86
C GLN A 51 21.16 15.56 4.02
N ILE A 52 20.25 14.62 3.71
CA ILE A 52 18.81 14.83 3.86
C ILE A 52 18.38 14.40 5.26
N LYS A 53 17.77 15.33 6.01
CA LYS A 53 17.25 15.06 7.36
C LYS A 53 16.19 13.96 7.34
N THR A 54 16.18 13.13 8.37
CA THR A 54 15.21 12.04 8.55
C THR A 54 13.77 12.51 8.44
N ASN A 55 13.41 13.63 9.08
CA ASN A 55 12.06 14.20 8.99
C ASN A 55 11.65 14.54 7.55
N THR A 56 12.57 15.04 6.74
CA THR A 56 12.31 15.30 5.31
C THR A 56 12.09 14.01 4.55
N LYS A 57 12.90 12.97 4.79
CA LYS A 57 12.69 11.64 4.18
C LYS A 57 11.34 11.04 4.56
N LEU A 58 10.93 11.17 5.82
CA LEU A 58 9.63 10.70 6.31
C LEU A 58 8.46 11.45 5.64
N ARG A 59 8.59 12.77 5.44
CA ARG A 59 7.60 13.56 4.68
C ARG A 59 7.48 13.08 3.24
N ILE A 60 8.62 12.87 2.55
CA ILE A 60 8.64 12.35 1.17
C ILE A 60 8.03 10.95 1.10
N PHE A 61 8.35 10.08 2.06
CA PHE A 61 7.75 8.76 2.16
C PHE A 61 6.23 8.82 2.30
N SER A 62 5.73 9.69 3.19
CA SER A 62 4.29 9.87 3.41
C SER A 62 3.58 10.36 2.14
N SER A 63 4.12 11.40 1.49
CA SER A 63 3.46 12.01 0.32
C SER A 63 3.54 11.19 -0.97
N ASN A 64 4.56 10.34 -1.14
CA ASN A 64 4.76 9.59 -2.38
C ASN A 64 4.43 8.10 -2.22
N VAL A 65 5.00 7.46 -1.21
CA VAL A 65 4.91 6.00 -1.05
C VAL A 65 3.67 5.61 -0.28
N LYS A 66 3.40 6.26 0.87
CA LYS A 66 2.19 5.99 1.68
C LYS A 66 0.92 6.38 0.91
N ALA A 67 0.94 7.50 0.18
CA ALA A 67 -0.17 7.91 -0.69
C ALA A 67 -0.50 6.86 -1.76
N VAL A 68 0.50 6.36 -2.52
CA VAL A 68 0.29 5.30 -3.52
C VAL A 68 -0.18 4.00 -2.88
N LEU A 69 0.36 3.67 -1.70
CA LEU A 69 0.03 2.47 -0.95
C LEU A 69 -1.41 2.47 -0.44
N LEU A 70 -1.96 3.63 -0.07
CA LEU A 70 -3.29 3.76 0.55
C LEU A 70 -4.37 4.24 -0.43
N TYR A 71 -4.02 4.48 -1.69
CA TYR A 71 -5.00 4.85 -2.70
C TYR A 71 -6.02 3.73 -2.90
N GLY A 72 -7.30 4.06 -2.81
CA GLY A 72 -8.38 3.08 -2.91
C GLY A 72 -8.55 2.24 -1.65
N SER A 73 -7.94 2.64 -0.52
CA SER A 73 -8.07 1.89 0.73
C SER A 73 -9.48 1.97 1.33
N GLU A 74 -10.26 2.97 0.95
CA GLU A 74 -11.68 3.14 1.30
C GLU A 74 -12.57 2.01 0.75
N THR A 75 -12.17 1.36 -0.34
CA THR A 75 -12.92 0.23 -0.92
C THR A 75 -12.43 -1.14 -0.44
N TRP A 76 -11.33 -1.19 0.32
CA TRP A 76 -10.83 -2.44 0.85
C TRP A 76 -11.62 -2.88 2.06
N ARG A 77 -11.92 -4.17 2.13
CA ARG A 77 -12.38 -4.77 3.37
C ARG A 77 -11.23 -4.70 4.39
N SER A 78 -11.42 -3.91 5.46
CA SER A 78 -10.48 -3.72 6.58
C SER A 78 -10.30 -4.98 7.42
N THR A 79 -9.73 -6.02 6.82
CA THR A 79 -9.39 -7.25 7.54
C THR A 79 -8.05 -7.10 8.25
N GLN A 80 -7.89 -7.80 9.37
CA GLN A 80 -6.61 -7.84 10.10
C GLN A 80 -5.45 -8.33 9.21
N LYS A 81 -5.74 -9.24 8.27
CA LYS A 81 -4.77 -9.75 7.29
C LYS A 81 -4.27 -8.63 6.36
N THR A 82 -5.18 -7.82 5.83
CA THR A 82 -4.86 -6.67 4.97
C THR A 82 -4.03 -5.63 5.73
N LEU A 83 -4.48 -5.23 6.92
CA LEU A 83 -3.76 -4.26 7.76
C LEU A 83 -2.35 -4.76 8.10
N LYS A 84 -2.19 -6.02 8.49
CA LYS A 84 -0.89 -6.61 8.81
C LYS A 84 0.06 -6.61 7.61
N ARG A 85 -0.43 -6.86 6.39
CA ARG A 85 0.37 -6.79 5.17
C ARG A 85 0.86 -5.36 4.87
N ILE A 86 -0.05 -4.39 4.91
CA ILE A 86 0.27 -2.97 4.71
C ILE A 86 1.31 -2.52 5.76
N GLN A 87 1.06 -2.87 7.03
CA GLN A 87 1.95 -2.53 8.13
C GLN A 87 3.34 -3.14 8.00
N THR A 88 3.42 -4.40 7.57
CA THR A 88 4.70 -5.08 7.33
C THR A 88 5.50 -4.36 6.24
N PHE A 89 4.83 -3.94 5.16
CA PHE A 89 5.47 -3.18 4.09
C PHE A 89 5.97 -1.82 4.56
N ILE A 90 5.14 -1.05 5.28
CA ILE A 90 5.53 0.26 5.82
C ILE A 90 6.72 0.11 6.77
N ASN A 91 6.68 -0.84 7.70
CA ASN A 91 7.78 -1.10 8.64
C ASN A 91 9.09 -1.42 7.92
N LYS A 92 9.04 -2.21 6.84
CA LYS A 92 10.21 -2.50 6.02
C LYS A 92 10.78 -1.25 5.36
N CYS A 93 9.93 -0.34 4.90
CA CYS A 93 10.34 0.93 4.32
C CYS A 93 10.95 1.87 5.38
N LEU A 94 10.30 2.02 6.54
CA LEU A 94 10.77 2.86 7.64
C LEU A 94 12.14 2.39 8.16
N ARG A 95 12.34 1.08 8.36
CA ARG A 95 13.66 0.54 8.76
C ARG A 95 14.78 0.99 7.82
N ARG A 96 14.51 1.01 6.51
CA ARG A 96 15.49 1.45 5.50
C ARG A 96 15.73 2.95 5.51
N ILE A 97 14.70 3.76 5.74
CA ILE A 97 14.83 5.22 5.85
C ILE A 97 15.61 5.62 7.11
N LEU A 98 15.32 4.92 8.22
CA LEU A 98 15.89 5.19 9.53
C LEU A 98 17.24 4.49 9.77
N HIS A 99 17.71 3.68 8.83
CA HIS A 99 18.94 2.88 8.96
C HIS A 99 18.97 1.98 10.22
N LEU A 100 17.79 1.47 10.62
CA LEU A 100 17.66 0.60 11.79
C LEU A 100 18.09 -0.83 11.47
N LYS A 101 18.71 -1.49 12.45
CA LYS A 101 19.01 -2.92 12.37
C LYS A 101 17.72 -3.73 12.45
N TRP A 102 17.76 -4.99 12.01
CA TRP A 102 16.60 -5.88 12.10
C TRP A 102 16.18 -6.15 13.55
N THR A 103 17.14 -6.12 14.49
CA THR A 103 16.93 -6.28 15.94
C THR A 103 16.23 -5.11 16.60
N ASP A 104 16.25 -3.92 15.99
CA ASP A 104 15.69 -2.73 16.62
C ASP A 104 14.15 -2.78 16.58
N LYS A 105 13.52 -2.47 17.72
CA LYS A 105 12.06 -2.44 17.87
C LYS A 105 11.55 -1.08 17.40
N ILE A 106 10.77 -1.08 16.32
CA ILE A 106 9.98 0.10 15.91
C ILE A 106 8.71 0.09 16.77
N SER A 107 8.50 1.14 17.57
CA SER A 107 7.23 1.34 18.26
C SER A 107 6.14 1.67 17.22
N ASN A 108 4.93 1.13 17.39
CA ASN A 108 3.78 1.36 16.49
C ASN A 108 3.25 2.82 16.53
N ILE A 109 3.98 3.75 17.17
CA ILE A 109 3.48 5.08 17.56
C ILE A 109 3.46 6.06 16.36
N THR A 110 3.90 5.68 15.16
CA THR A 110 3.92 6.59 14.00
C THR A 110 3.28 5.98 12.76
N LEU A 111 2.16 5.27 12.92
CA LEU A 111 1.58 4.47 11.83
C LEU A 111 0.09 4.63 11.61
N TRP A 112 -0.52 5.62 12.26
CA TRP A 112 -1.78 6.22 11.84
C TRP A 112 -1.58 7.72 11.82
#